data_AF-A0A8H7XQ64-F1
#
_entry.id   AF-A0A8H7XQ64-F1
#
_cell.length_a   1.000
_cell.length_b   1.000
_cell.length_c   1.000
_cell.angle_alpha   90.00
_cell.angle_beta   90.00
_cell.angle_gamma   90.00
#
_symmetry.space_group_name_H-M   'P 1'
#
loop_
_entity.id
_entity.type
_entity.pdbx_description
1 polymer ?
#
loop_
_entity_poly.entity_id
_entity_poly.type
_entity_poly.pdbx_seq_one_letter_code
_entity_poly.pdbx_strand_id
1 'polypeptide(L)'
;MVSSGLTIPFSFEQGVEVDELERFAFWDSPDVVKWFKDHGYTLYKRSVYRGEELATFPIFPPDPQSGPVEADFPYAHHDMDTMEIPEEYQTDPPLSGVDTSGKILYAQDSLKRHVVIKLVPDNTDEYRVLRFLSEQSMDTLKENCVIPVLDLLPIEGFWLAVMPRLRASLIG
;
A
#
# COMPACT_ATOMS: atom_id res chain seq x y z
N MET A 1 29.55 -0.71 9.30
CA MET A 1 28.36 0.09 8.92
C MET A 1 27.16 -0.70 9.39
N VAL A 2 26.51 -0.27 10.48
CA VAL A 2 25.36 -0.98 11.03
C VAL A 2 24.17 -0.61 10.15
N SER A 3 23.65 -1.59 9.40
CA SER A 3 22.42 -1.42 8.64
C SER A 3 21.31 -1.06 9.63
N SER A 4 20.86 0.19 9.63
CA SER A 4 19.64 0.60 10.32
C SER A 4 18.43 0.12 9.50
N GLY A 5 18.34 -1.20 9.35
CA GLY A 5 17.25 -1.87 8.65
C GLY A 5 16.05 -2.05 9.57
N LEU A 6 14.86 -1.94 9.00
CA LEU A 6 13.64 -2.37 9.66
C LEU A 6 13.68 -3.90 9.86
N THR A 7 13.38 -4.39 11.06
CA THR A 7 13.29 -5.84 11.35
C THR A 7 11.84 -6.20 11.60
N ILE A 8 11.35 -7.26 10.96
CA ILE A 8 9.97 -7.73 11.09
C ILE A 8 9.88 -8.68 12.30
N PRO A 9 9.09 -8.36 13.34
CA PRO A 9 9.11 -9.13 14.59
C PRO A 9 8.14 -10.32 14.61
N PHE A 10 7.44 -10.60 13.50
CA PHE A 10 6.40 -11.64 13.42
C PHE A 10 6.59 -12.55 12.21
N SER A 11 6.10 -13.80 12.32
CA SER A 11 6.15 -14.77 11.22
C SER A 11 5.23 -14.36 10.07
N PHE A 12 5.69 -14.62 8.84
CA PHE A 12 4.97 -14.40 7.59
C PHE A 12 4.47 -15.69 6.92
N GLU A 13 4.65 -16.82 7.59
CA GLU A 13 4.26 -18.15 7.09
C GLU A 13 2.76 -18.21 6.74
N GLN A 14 2.46 -18.82 5.60
CA GLN A 14 1.09 -19.00 5.12
C GLN A 14 0.39 -20.05 6.00
N GLY A 15 -0.81 -19.71 6.51
CA GLY A 15 -1.60 -20.62 7.35
C GLY A 15 -1.29 -20.56 8.85
N VAL A 16 -0.37 -19.70 9.29
CA VAL A 16 -0.19 -19.40 10.71
C VAL A 16 -1.15 -18.28 11.09
N GLU A 17 -2.06 -18.57 12.03
CA GLU A 17 -2.89 -17.56 12.69
C GLU A 17 -1.96 -16.66 13.52
N VAL A 18 -1.84 -15.40 13.10
CA VAL A 18 -1.02 -14.41 13.79
C VAL A 18 -1.94 -13.29 14.23
N ASP A 19 -1.68 -12.74 15.42
CA ASP A 19 -2.44 -11.62 15.95
C ASP A 19 -2.31 -10.40 15.02
N GLU A 20 -3.40 -10.09 14.31
CA GLU A 20 -3.48 -8.97 13.39
C GLU A 20 -3.22 -7.64 14.12
N LEU A 21 -3.61 -7.53 15.40
CA LEU A 21 -3.39 -6.33 16.20
C LEU A 21 -1.91 -6.10 16.49
N GLU A 22 -1.12 -7.16 16.71
CA GLU A 22 0.34 -7.03 16.89
C GLU A 22 1.01 -6.53 15.61
N ARG A 23 0.57 -7.03 14.45
CA ARG A 23 1.08 -6.56 13.14
C ARG A 23 0.74 -5.09 12.92
N PHE A 24 -0.50 -4.69 13.21
CA PHE A 24 -0.92 -3.30 13.07
C PHE A 24 -0.17 -2.39 14.03
N ALA A 25 -0.02 -2.79 15.30
CA ALA A 25 0.75 -2.03 16.28
C ALA A 25 2.21 -1.82 15.87
N PHE A 26 2.84 -2.83 15.25
CA PHE A 26 4.17 -2.69 14.67
C PHE A 26 4.20 -1.65 13.55
N TRP A 27 3.31 -1.76 12.57
CA TRP A 27 3.26 -0.84 11.43
C TRP A 27 2.92 0.60 11.83
N ASP A 28 2.10 0.78 12.87
CA ASP A 28 1.73 2.10 13.42
C ASP A 28 2.74 2.64 14.44
N SER A 29 3.79 1.88 14.76
CA SER A 29 4.79 2.34 15.72
C SER A 29 5.56 3.57 15.19
N PRO A 30 5.93 4.52 16.08
CA PRO A 30 6.59 5.76 15.65
C PRO A 30 7.86 5.55 14.84
N ASP A 31 8.62 4.50 15.16
CA ASP A 31 9.88 4.18 14.49
C ASP A 31 9.64 3.70 13.05
N VAL A 32 8.63 2.86 12.84
CA VAL A 32 8.27 2.35 11.51
C VAL A 32 7.67 3.47 10.64
N VAL A 33 6.77 4.27 11.20
CA VAL A 33 6.21 5.44 10.53
C VAL A 33 7.32 6.42 10.13
N LYS A 34 8.28 6.68 11.04
CA LYS A 34 9.45 7.51 10.75
C LYS A 34 10.30 6.91 9.65
N TRP A 35 10.56 5.61 9.68
CA TRP A 35 11.34 4.91 8.66
C TRP A 35 10.73 5.09 7.28
N PHE A 36 9.41 4.88 7.11
CA PHE A 36 8.74 5.12 5.83
C PHE A 36 8.83 6.58 5.39
N LYS A 37 8.65 7.52 6.33
CA LYS A 37 8.74 8.95 6.04
C LYS A 37 10.13 9.35 5.54
N ASP A 38 11.19 8.81 6.14
CA ASP A 38 12.57 9.03 5.72
C ASP A 38 12.84 8.46 4.30
N HIS A 39 12.06 7.47 3.87
CA HIS A 39 12.08 6.91 2.50
C HIS A 39 11.09 7.58 1.55
N GLY A 40 10.43 8.68 1.95
CA GLY A 40 9.53 9.44 1.09
C GLY A 40 8.09 8.92 1.04
N TYR A 41 7.70 8.04 1.97
CA TYR A 41 6.37 7.46 2.05
C TYR A 41 5.65 7.86 3.34
N THR A 42 4.40 8.26 3.21
CA THR A 42 3.49 8.54 4.32
C THR A 42 2.48 7.42 4.44
N LEU A 43 2.60 6.57 5.45
CA LEU A 43 1.64 5.49 5.69
C LEU A 43 0.24 6.03 5.96
N TYR A 44 -0.76 5.27 5.54
CA TYR A 44 -2.15 5.53 5.89
C TYR A 44 -2.36 5.34 7.38
N LYS A 45 -3.32 6.08 7.93
CA LYS A 45 -3.69 5.96 9.34
C LYS A 45 -4.74 4.87 9.49
N ARG A 46 -4.54 3.94 10.41
CA ARG A 46 -5.59 3.01 10.83
C ARG A 46 -6.52 3.67 11.85
N SER A 47 -7.82 3.45 11.72
CA SER A 47 -8.78 3.74 12.78
C SER A 47 -9.95 2.77 12.76
N VAL A 48 -10.57 2.60 13.92
CA VAL A 48 -11.81 1.83 14.05
C VAL A 48 -12.90 2.52 13.23
N TYR A 49 -13.50 1.76 12.33
CA TYR A 49 -14.60 2.14 11.46
C TYR A 49 -15.82 1.28 11.79
N ARG A 50 -17.00 1.91 11.84
CA ARG A 50 -18.28 1.28 12.20
C ARG A 50 -18.26 0.41 13.47
N GLY A 51 -17.45 0.80 14.46
CA GLY A 51 -17.45 0.22 15.82
C GLY A 51 -16.61 -1.04 16.00
N GLU A 52 -16.30 -1.79 14.95
CA GLU A 52 -15.61 -3.09 15.07
C GLU A 52 -14.53 -3.36 14.00
N GLU A 53 -14.52 -2.64 12.86
CA GLU A 53 -13.60 -2.92 11.76
C GLU A 53 -12.40 -1.97 11.75
N LEU A 54 -11.18 -2.49 11.55
CA LEU A 54 -10.01 -1.65 11.32
C LEU A 54 -9.92 -1.28 9.85
N ALA A 55 -10.10 0.01 9.55
CA ALA A 55 -9.92 0.56 8.22
C ALA A 55 -8.69 1.47 8.18
N THR A 56 -8.05 1.51 7.02
CA THR A 56 -6.94 2.43 6.72
C THR A 56 -7.43 3.64 5.94
N PHE A 57 -6.95 4.83 6.28
CA PHE A 57 -7.38 6.11 5.70
C PHE A 57 -6.19 6.92 5.19
N PRO A 58 -6.29 7.57 4.02
CA PRO A 58 -5.23 8.45 3.53
C PRO A 58 -5.04 9.63 4.49
N ILE A 59 -3.79 10.02 4.74
CA ILE A 59 -3.48 11.19 5.57
C ILE A 59 -3.87 12.48 4.85
N PHE A 60 -3.67 12.52 3.54
CA PHE A 60 -4.10 13.61 2.69
C PHE A 60 -5.22 13.11 1.77
N PRO A 61 -6.49 13.30 2.14
CA PRO A 61 -7.60 12.94 1.27
C PRO A 61 -7.56 13.78 -0.02
N PRO A 62 -8.07 13.25 -1.15
CA PRO A 62 -8.21 14.03 -2.38
C PRO A 62 -9.11 15.27 -2.13
N ASP A 63 -8.80 16.37 -2.80
CA ASP A 63 -9.58 17.61 -2.70
C ASP A 63 -10.94 17.41 -3.38
N PRO A 64 -12.07 17.54 -2.66
CA PRO A 64 -13.40 17.40 -3.26
C PRO A 64 -13.69 18.43 -4.36
N GLN A 65 -12.91 19.51 -4.45
CA GLN A 65 -13.08 20.56 -5.46
C GLN A 65 -12.16 20.40 -6.68
N SER A 66 -11.22 19.44 -6.66
CA SER A 66 -10.49 19.09 -7.87
C SER A 66 -11.44 18.31 -8.77
N GLY A 67 -11.96 18.98 -9.81
CA GLY A 67 -12.82 18.34 -10.81
C GLY A 67 -12.14 17.14 -11.49
N PRO A 68 -12.82 16.48 -12.45
CA PRO A 68 -12.33 15.22 -13.04
C PRO A 68 -10.93 15.38 -13.64
N VAL A 69 -10.00 14.52 -13.23
CA VAL A 69 -8.63 14.46 -13.74
C VAL A 69 -8.48 13.18 -14.54
N GLU A 70 -7.86 13.27 -15.72
CA GLU A 70 -7.60 12.10 -16.55
C GLU A 70 -6.65 11.13 -15.83
N ALA A 71 -6.94 9.83 -15.90
CA ALA A 71 -6.11 8.82 -15.27
C ALA A 71 -4.81 8.63 -16.06
N ASP A 72 -3.67 8.92 -15.43
CA ASP A 72 -2.35 8.72 -16.01
C ASP A 72 -1.69 7.44 -15.47
N PHE A 73 -1.45 6.48 -16.38
CA PHE A 73 -0.67 5.29 -16.03
C PHE A 73 0.65 5.70 -15.36
N PRO A 74 0.99 5.11 -14.19
CA PRO A 74 0.40 3.89 -13.64
C PRO A 74 -0.60 4.10 -12.50
N TYR A 75 -1.02 5.33 -12.23
CA TYR A 75 -1.90 5.65 -11.11
C TYR A 75 -3.36 5.62 -11.56
N ALA A 76 -4.21 5.01 -10.74
CA ALA A 76 -5.64 5.10 -10.96
C ALA A 76 -6.12 6.51 -10.59
N HIS A 77 -7.02 7.06 -11.41
CA HIS A 77 -7.81 8.20 -10.97
C HIS A 77 -8.86 7.73 -9.96
N HIS A 78 -9.16 8.61 -9.01
CA HIS A 78 -10.15 8.37 -7.97
C HIS A 78 -11.23 9.43 -8.13
N ASP A 79 -12.12 9.22 -9.10
CA ASP A 79 -13.27 10.09 -9.28
C ASP A 79 -14.18 9.94 -8.05
N MET A 80 -14.46 11.09 -7.44
CA MET A 80 -15.26 11.27 -6.24
C MET A 80 -16.67 11.75 -6.55
N ASP A 81 -16.88 12.33 -7.74
CA ASP A 81 -18.12 13.02 -8.12
C ASP A 81 -19.10 12.09 -8.85
N THR A 82 -18.61 11.03 -9.50
CA THR A 82 -19.44 10.12 -10.33
C THR A 82 -19.80 8.81 -9.66
N MET A 83 -19.30 8.54 -8.46
CA MET A 83 -19.65 7.32 -7.76
C MET A 83 -21.06 7.44 -7.16
N GLU A 84 -22.03 6.78 -7.81
CA GLU A 84 -23.26 6.34 -7.14
C GLU A 84 -22.87 5.31 -6.07
N ILE A 85 -22.37 5.79 -4.94
CA ILE A 85 -22.13 4.95 -3.77
C ILE A 85 -23.53 4.61 -3.23
N PRO A 86 -23.91 3.32 -3.11
CA PRO A 86 -25.15 2.94 -2.44
C PRO A 86 -25.20 3.63 -1.07
N GLU A 87 -26.38 4.08 -0.61
CA GLU A 87 -26.51 4.83 0.66
C GLU A 87 -25.82 4.13 1.85
N GLU A 88 -25.78 2.80 1.82
CA GLU A 88 -25.09 1.95 2.80
C GLU A 88 -23.56 2.07 2.82
N TYR A 89 -22.93 2.59 1.77
CA TYR A 89 -21.48 2.81 1.64
C TYR A 89 -21.12 4.30 1.50
N GLN A 90 -22.09 5.23 1.43
CA GLN A 90 -21.84 6.68 1.28
C GLN A 90 -20.98 7.28 2.41
N THR A 91 -20.87 6.58 3.54
CA THR A 91 -20.05 7.01 4.67
C THR A 91 -18.60 6.50 4.61
N ASP A 92 -18.26 5.59 3.69
CA ASP A 92 -16.92 5.04 3.58
C ASP A 92 -16.02 6.11 2.93
N PRO A 93 -15.00 6.61 3.65
CA PRO A 93 -14.08 7.57 3.09
C PRO A 93 -13.43 6.99 1.82
N PRO A 94 -13.28 7.79 0.76
CA PRO A 94 -12.65 7.29 -0.45
C PRO A 94 -11.25 6.79 -0.16
N LEU A 95 -10.90 5.68 -0.82
CA LEU A 95 -9.61 5.02 -0.64
C LEU A 95 -9.43 4.47 0.77
N SER A 96 -10.51 4.23 1.51
CA SER A 96 -10.48 3.28 2.61
C SER A 96 -10.06 1.91 2.09
N GLY A 97 -9.34 1.15 2.93
CA GLY A 97 -8.93 -0.21 2.63
C GLY A 97 -8.98 -1.04 3.89
N VAL A 98 -9.50 -2.26 3.76
CA VAL A 98 -9.43 -3.30 4.78
C VAL A 98 -8.35 -4.28 4.34
N ASP A 99 -7.24 -4.32 5.08
CA ASP A 99 -6.26 -5.41 4.99
C ASP A 99 -6.17 -6.05 6.38
N THR A 100 -6.63 -7.28 6.49
CA THR A 100 -6.53 -8.08 7.72
C THR A 100 -5.19 -8.81 7.80
N SER A 101 -4.48 -8.96 6.67
CA SER A 101 -3.26 -9.77 6.61
C SER A 101 -2.05 -9.09 7.25
N GLY A 102 -2.01 -7.75 7.27
CA GLY A 102 -0.85 -6.97 7.68
C GLY A 102 0.36 -7.13 6.76
N LYS A 103 0.14 -7.68 5.55
CA LYS A 103 1.16 -7.85 4.50
C LYS A 103 1.13 -6.72 3.48
N ILE A 104 0.02 -5.97 3.45
CA ILE A 104 -0.23 -4.89 2.53
C ILE A 104 -0.39 -3.60 3.33
N LEU A 105 0.34 -2.57 2.94
CA LEU A 105 0.24 -1.24 3.51
C LEU A 105 -0.21 -0.27 2.44
N TYR A 106 -1.08 0.65 2.81
CA TYR A 106 -1.41 1.80 1.96
C TYR A 106 -0.56 2.99 2.39
N ALA A 107 -0.03 3.71 1.41
CA ALA A 107 0.80 4.89 1.65
C ALA A 107 0.57 5.96 0.57
N GLN A 108 1.09 7.15 0.84
CA GLN A 108 1.19 8.24 -0.14
C GLN A 108 2.67 8.56 -0.34
N ASP A 109 3.10 8.70 -1.59
CA ASP A 109 4.48 9.12 -1.89
C ASP A 109 4.69 10.63 -1.62
N SER A 110 5.88 11.13 -1.89
CA SER A 110 6.24 12.54 -1.74
C SER A 110 5.40 13.51 -2.58
N LEU A 111 4.78 13.03 -3.65
CA LEU A 111 3.84 13.78 -4.50
C LEU A 111 2.37 13.56 -4.08
N LYS A 112 2.14 12.90 -2.95
CA LYS A 112 0.84 12.54 -2.39
C LYS A 112 0.05 11.52 -3.23
N ARG A 113 0.70 10.88 -4.20
CA ARG A 113 0.08 9.84 -5.02
C ARG A 113 -0.09 8.57 -4.19
N HIS A 114 -1.21 7.88 -4.38
CA HIS A 114 -1.56 6.71 -3.58
C HIS A 114 -0.80 5.48 -4.08
N VAL A 115 -0.11 4.80 -3.16
CA VAL A 115 0.66 3.59 -3.42
C VAL A 115 0.24 2.48 -2.46
N VAL A 116 0.56 1.26 -2.85
CA VAL A 116 0.51 0.05 -2.04
C VAL A 116 1.93 -0.42 -1.81
N ILE A 117 2.23 -0.84 -0.59
CA ILE A 117 3.52 -1.43 -0.22
C ILE A 117 3.25 -2.85 0.23
N LYS A 118 3.81 -3.81 -0.51
CA LYS A 118 3.70 -5.24 -0.21
C LYS A 118 4.98 -5.74 0.42
N LEU A 119 4.88 -6.42 1.56
CA LEU A 119 6.03 -7.12 2.13
C LEU A 119 6.21 -8.48 1.46
N VAL A 120 7.43 -8.77 1.00
CA VAL A 120 7.78 -10.01 0.29
C VAL A 120 9.05 -10.61 0.89
N PRO A 121 9.08 -11.91 1.24
CA PRO A 121 10.29 -12.54 1.75
C PRO A 121 11.41 -12.58 0.69
N ASP A 122 12.64 -12.38 1.14
CA ASP A 122 13.81 -12.48 0.27
C ASP A 122 13.97 -13.92 -0.28
N ASN A 123 14.62 -14.04 -1.44
CA ASN A 123 14.89 -15.32 -2.12
C ASN A 123 13.65 -16.15 -2.53
N THR A 124 12.46 -15.55 -2.57
CA THR A 124 11.23 -16.17 -3.11
C THR A 124 11.07 -15.92 -4.61
N ASP A 125 10.26 -16.75 -5.28
CA ASP A 125 9.90 -16.53 -6.69
C ASP A 125 9.11 -15.24 -6.88
N GLU A 126 8.27 -14.87 -5.91
CA GLU A 126 7.55 -13.61 -5.92
C GLU A 126 8.52 -12.41 -5.95
N TYR A 127 9.54 -12.40 -5.09
CA TYR A 127 10.57 -11.36 -5.10
C TYR A 127 11.30 -11.31 -6.46
N ARG A 128 11.66 -12.46 -7.03
CA ARG A 128 12.33 -12.52 -8.34
C ARG A 128 11.48 -11.90 -9.45
N VAL A 129 10.18 -12.17 -9.45
CA VAL A 129 9.23 -11.58 -10.42
C VAL A 129 9.14 -10.07 -10.21
N LEU A 130 8.93 -9.59 -8.98
CA LEU A 130 8.80 -8.15 -8.70
C LEU A 130 10.08 -7.39 -9.04
N ARG A 131 11.25 -7.97 -8.75
CA ARG A 131 12.53 -7.42 -9.18
C ARG A 131 12.63 -7.33 -10.69
N PHE A 132 12.32 -8.41 -11.41
CA PHE A 132 12.32 -8.40 -12.86
C PHE A 132 11.39 -7.31 -13.42
N LEU A 133 10.20 -7.14 -12.84
CA LEU A 133 9.25 -6.10 -13.23
C LEU A 133 9.77 -4.69 -12.95
N SER A 134 10.48 -4.47 -11.84
CA SER A 134 11.10 -3.17 -11.51
C SER A 134 12.19 -2.76 -12.49
N GLU A 135 12.80 -3.72 -13.18
CA GLU A 135 13.86 -3.50 -14.17
C GLU A 135 13.29 -3.25 -15.59
N GLN A 136 11.97 -3.40 -15.81
CA GLN A 136 11.33 -3.15 -17.11
C GLN A 136 11.01 -1.67 -17.32
N SER A 137 10.94 -1.26 -18.60
CA SER A 137 10.52 0.09 -18.96
C SER A 137 9.02 0.31 -18.68
N MET A 138 8.65 1.55 -18.35
CA MET A 138 7.23 1.91 -18.15
C MET A 138 6.38 1.66 -19.39
N ASP A 139 6.93 1.88 -20.60
CA ASP A 139 6.24 1.63 -21.86
C ASP A 139 5.94 0.14 -22.02
N THR A 140 6.92 -0.73 -21.77
CA THR A 140 6.73 -2.19 -21.81
C THR A 140 5.68 -2.64 -20.80
N LEU A 141 5.73 -2.13 -19.57
CA LEU A 141 4.75 -2.48 -18.54
C LEU A 141 3.34 -2.02 -18.92
N LYS A 142 3.21 -0.81 -19.47
CA LYS A 142 1.95 -0.25 -19.96
C LYS A 142 1.38 -1.06 -21.12
N GLU A 143 2.19 -1.39 -22.12
CA GLU A 143 1.79 -2.19 -23.29
C GLU A 143 1.29 -3.58 -22.92
N ASN A 144 1.81 -4.15 -21.82
CA ASN A 144 1.44 -5.47 -21.33
C ASN A 144 0.39 -5.42 -20.19
N CYS A 145 -0.16 -4.24 -19.87
CA CYS A 145 -1.11 -4.04 -18.78
C CYS A 145 -0.61 -4.52 -17.41
N VAL A 146 0.71 -4.45 -17.16
CA VAL A 146 1.34 -4.86 -15.92
C VAL A 146 1.46 -3.69 -14.97
N ILE A 147 1.08 -3.88 -13.71
CA ILE A 147 1.26 -2.89 -12.65
C ILE A 147 2.77 -2.76 -12.38
N PRO A 148 3.35 -1.55 -12.49
CA PRO A 148 4.77 -1.37 -12.27
C PRO A 148 5.12 -1.47 -10.79
N VAL A 149 6.33 -1.97 -10.54
CA VAL A 149 7.02 -1.82 -9.25
C VAL A 149 7.77 -0.49 -9.30
N LEU A 150 7.34 0.46 -8.49
CA LEU A 150 7.88 1.82 -8.45
C LEU A 150 9.19 1.89 -7.65
N ASP A 151 9.30 1.06 -6.61
CA ASP A 151 10.44 1.03 -5.70
C ASP A 151 10.53 -0.34 -4.99
N LEU A 152 11.74 -0.72 -4.60
CA LEU A 152 12.05 -1.93 -3.85
C LEU A 152 12.96 -1.58 -2.67
N LEU A 153 12.39 -1.53 -1.48
CA LEU A 153 13.14 -1.16 -0.28
C LEU A 153 13.62 -2.42 0.45
N PRO A 154 14.93 -2.62 0.63
CA PRO A 154 15.46 -3.75 1.37
C PRO A 154 15.25 -3.55 2.87
N ILE A 155 14.80 -4.60 3.54
CA ILE A 155 14.77 -4.70 5.00
C ILE A 155 15.34 -6.05 5.44
N GLU A 156 15.44 -6.32 6.74
CA GLU A 156 16.07 -7.55 7.19
C GLU A 156 15.24 -8.79 6.82
N GLY A 157 15.72 -9.59 5.87
CA GLY A 157 15.08 -10.84 5.41
C GLY A 157 13.89 -10.66 4.45
N PHE A 158 13.53 -9.42 4.13
CA PHE A 158 12.38 -9.10 3.28
C PHE A 158 12.66 -7.91 2.37
N TRP A 159 11.76 -7.71 1.41
CA TRP A 159 11.68 -6.54 0.55
C TRP A 159 10.29 -5.92 0.64
N LEU A 160 10.24 -4.59 0.61
CA LEU A 160 9.00 -3.83 0.49
C LEU A 160 8.86 -3.40 -0.97
N ALA A 161 7.93 -4.02 -1.69
CA ALA A 161 7.61 -3.66 -3.07
C ALA A 161 6.55 -2.57 -3.10
N VAL A 162 6.92 -1.41 -3.61
CA VAL A 162 6.03 -0.26 -3.75
C VAL A 162 5.41 -0.27 -5.14
N MET A 163 4.08 -0.18 -5.21
CA MET A 163 3.29 -0.25 -6.43
C MET A 163 2.22 0.85 -6.41
N PRO A 164 1.75 1.35 -7.56
CA PRO A 164 0.61 2.25 -7.60
C PRO A 164 -0.63 1.60 -6.98
N ARG A 165 -1.42 2.38 -6.24
CA ARG A 165 -2.71 1.90 -5.75
C ARG A 165 -3.74 1.96 -6.87
N LEU A 166 -4.24 0.79 -7.30
CA LEU A 166 -5.38 0.70 -8.21
C LEU A 166 -6.66 0.47 -7.41
N ARG A 167 -7.77 1.10 -7.85
CA ARG A 167 -9.11 0.93 -7.26
C ARG A 167 -9.76 -0.34 -7.80
N ALA A 168 -9.21 -1.50 -7.47
CA ALA A 168 -9.92 -2.78 -7.48
C ALA A 168 -9.09 -3.82 -6.74
N SER A 169 -9.68 -4.38 -5.70
CA SER A 169 -9.31 -5.67 -5.14
C SER A 169 -9.22 -6.72 -6.25
N LEU A 170 -7.99 -7.02 -6.69
CA LEU A 170 -7.63 -8.37 -7.11
C LEU A 170 -6.71 -8.91 -6.03
N ILE A 171 -7.28 -9.07 -4.83
CA ILE A 171 -6.66 -9.85 -3.78
C ILE A 171 -6.85 -11.31 -4.24
N GLY A 172 -5.75 -11.92 -4.70
CA GLY A 172 -5.66 -13.37 -4.90
C GLY A 172 -5.34 -14.08 -3.60
#